data_AF-A0A939QQZ8-F1
#
_entry.id   AF-A0A939QQZ8-F1
#
_cell.length_a   1.000
_cell.length_b   1.000
_cell.length_c   1.000
_cell.angle_alpha   90.00
_cell.angle_beta   90.00
_cell.angle_gamma   90.00
#
_symmetry.space_group_name_H-M   'P 1'
#
loop_
_entity.id
_entity.type
_entity.pdbx_description
1 polymer ?
#
loop_
_entity_poly.entity_id
_entity_poly.type
_entity_poly.pdbx_seq_one_letter_code
_entity_poly.pdbx_strand_id
1 'polypeptide(L)'
;MFDNIFRQLQKLRAQRSTARTGRQRSAISGEDKIRFWLSEYRRNLRKAGPGAGALKGTAVAEGRFAKRKSRQVLKTFKKGKRNKVPMALLIRGKYGENKLASGLMPNRRSEWVPVLKRKEDQRYQQLVLQNFNFIDFPEETIEQLKDILDFEANAVSALLHFDDEYCSDVAAYLVLAEMWPQLSRVFRGGRMTLPIQKVIEALRLRRDLGMKLPDLADTEDVWAFPRRVRRASGSSRSSERHLEPQSREKVVDEFCDALDAWLGTAADELELTTSGKSRFASIIGELLDNAERHSDPPGKDGGWSVAAFMARRKEEEDEVYRCHLGFLSVGASMAESLRTASVSTRATINKYTDSHRGCGISADTLTTLVGLQDGITRDHAAATFGRGGVGLQEVLELISVLGVTGHSGREPRMTIVSGRSCIRARSPYLVGQRKQQDDPRVQWFNEDNSPHEPPDSNFVFDLNSRFPGTIIGVTFVLSKNDLMAVLNATDRAD
;
A
#
# COMPACT_ATOMS: atom_id res chain seq x y z
N MET A 1 -1.34 7.91 -62.89
CA MET A 1 -2.71 8.11 -62.36
C MET A 1 -2.74 8.24 -60.82
N PHE A 2 -1.79 7.66 -60.08
CA PHE A 2 -1.71 7.76 -58.62
C PHE A 2 -1.04 9.03 -58.06
N ASP A 3 -0.17 9.69 -58.82
CA ASP A 3 0.50 10.94 -58.37
C ASP A 3 -0.44 12.15 -58.23
N ASN A 4 -1.54 12.16 -58.98
CA ASN A 4 -2.50 13.26 -58.93
C ASN A 4 -3.38 13.20 -57.65
N ILE A 5 -3.64 11.99 -57.16
CA ILE A 5 -4.38 11.76 -55.90
C ILE A 5 -3.52 12.13 -54.70
N PHE A 6 -2.22 11.82 -54.74
CA PHE A 6 -1.30 12.13 -53.65
C PHE A 6 -1.07 13.64 -53.48
N ARG A 7 -0.99 14.39 -54.60
CA ARG A 7 -0.90 15.86 -54.58
C ARG A 7 -2.22 16.52 -54.13
N GLN A 8 -3.37 15.95 -54.47
CA GLN A 8 -4.66 16.43 -53.96
C GLN A 8 -4.82 16.18 -52.45
N LEU A 9 -4.35 15.04 -51.94
CA LEU A 9 -4.38 14.72 -50.50
C LEU A 9 -3.42 15.59 -49.68
N GLN A 10 -2.25 15.94 -50.22
CA GLN A 10 -1.33 16.89 -49.57
C GLN A 10 -1.89 18.33 -49.56
N LYS A 11 -2.54 18.78 -50.64
CA LYS A 11 -3.24 20.08 -50.65
C LYS A 11 -4.40 20.13 -49.64
N LEU A 12 -5.16 19.05 -49.49
CA LEU A 12 -6.23 18.95 -48.49
C LEU A 12 -5.69 18.88 -47.04
N ARG A 13 -4.51 18.30 -46.81
CA ARG A 13 -3.83 18.32 -45.51
C ARG A 13 -3.26 19.69 -45.16
N ALA A 14 -2.67 20.41 -46.12
CA ALA A 14 -2.16 21.76 -45.94
C ALA A 14 -3.29 22.80 -45.73
N GLN A 15 -4.45 22.62 -46.40
CA GLN A 15 -5.64 23.44 -46.16
C GLN A 15 -6.32 23.12 -44.82
N ARG A 16 -6.23 21.87 -44.32
CA ARG A 16 -6.72 21.50 -42.98
C ARG A 16 -5.80 21.94 -41.84
N SER A 17 -4.50 22.10 -42.06
CA SER A 17 -3.59 22.62 -41.04
C SER A 17 -3.70 24.14 -40.90
N THR A 18 -3.86 24.87 -42.01
CA THR A 18 -4.07 26.33 -42.02
C THR A 18 -5.47 26.74 -41.54
N ALA A 19 -6.50 25.90 -41.69
CA ALA A 19 -7.82 26.14 -41.11
C ALA A 19 -7.89 25.88 -39.58
N ARG A 20 -6.83 25.35 -38.96
CA ARG A 20 -6.81 24.99 -37.53
C ARG A 20 -5.94 25.86 -36.64
N THR A 21 -5.14 26.76 -37.21
CA THR A 21 -4.29 27.70 -36.47
C THR A 21 -4.93 29.08 -36.25
N GLY A 22 -6.20 29.27 -36.62
CA GLY A 22 -6.90 30.55 -36.55
C GLY A 22 -8.15 30.58 -35.67
N ARG A 23 -8.22 29.80 -34.57
CA ARG A 23 -9.28 29.97 -33.56
C ARG A 23 -8.67 30.02 -32.18
N GLN A 24 -8.57 31.25 -31.67
CA GLN A 24 -8.44 31.55 -30.25
C GLN A 24 -9.27 30.54 -29.44
N ARG A 25 -8.63 29.90 -28.45
CA ARG A 25 -9.30 29.06 -27.45
C ARG A 25 -10.26 29.95 -26.65
N SER A 26 -11.47 30.12 -27.16
CA SER A 26 -12.60 30.61 -26.40
C SER A 26 -12.84 29.65 -25.23
N ALA A 27 -13.07 30.20 -24.04
CA ALA A 27 -13.50 29.47 -22.86
C ALA A 27 -14.48 28.35 -23.24
N ILE A 28 -14.23 27.13 -22.75
CA ILE A 28 -15.09 25.97 -22.97
C ILE A 28 -16.53 26.38 -22.65
N SER A 29 -17.36 26.45 -23.68
CA SER A 29 -18.78 26.81 -23.57
C SER A 29 -19.45 25.91 -22.54
N GLY A 30 -20.39 26.46 -21.77
CA GLY A 30 -21.20 25.66 -20.84
C GLY A 30 -21.85 24.43 -21.51
N GLU A 31 -22.03 24.45 -22.83
CA GLU A 31 -22.54 23.33 -23.61
C GLU A 31 -21.59 22.12 -23.67
N ASP A 32 -20.28 22.32 -23.71
CA ASP A 32 -19.32 21.22 -23.80
C ASP A 32 -19.17 20.49 -22.45
N LYS A 33 -19.26 21.24 -21.35
CA LYS A 33 -19.36 20.68 -19.99
C LYS A 33 -20.64 19.86 -19.82
N ILE A 34 -21.77 20.33 -20.36
CA ILE A 34 -23.04 19.60 -20.35
C ILE A 34 -22.95 18.34 -21.22
N ARG A 35 -22.32 18.40 -22.39
CA ARG A 35 -22.14 17.22 -23.29
C ARG A 35 -21.29 16.14 -22.65
N PHE A 36 -20.19 16.50 -21.98
CA PHE A 36 -19.37 15.58 -21.23
C PHE A 36 -20.16 14.94 -20.07
N TRP A 37 -20.89 15.75 -19.29
CA TRP A 37 -21.74 15.28 -18.20
C TRP A 37 -22.81 14.27 -18.67
N LEU A 38 -23.44 14.53 -19.83
CA LEU A 38 -24.45 13.65 -20.42
C LEU A 38 -23.86 12.33 -20.93
N SER A 39 -22.60 12.32 -21.37
CA SER A 39 -21.93 11.10 -21.86
C SER A 39 -21.65 10.15 -20.68
N GLU A 40 -21.14 10.68 -19.57
CA GLU A 40 -20.93 9.95 -18.31
C GLU A 40 -22.24 9.44 -17.72
N TYR A 41 -23.26 10.29 -17.68
CA TYR A 41 -24.58 9.91 -17.17
C TYR A 41 -25.19 8.75 -17.98
N ARG A 42 -25.06 8.78 -19.32
CA ARG A 42 -25.51 7.66 -20.18
C ARG A 42 -24.71 6.39 -19.92
N ARG A 43 -23.39 6.50 -19.74
CA ARG A 43 -22.51 5.36 -19.48
C ARG A 43 -22.87 4.68 -18.17
N ASN A 44 -23.22 5.44 -17.14
CA ASN A 44 -23.61 4.91 -15.84
C ASN A 44 -25.00 4.29 -15.84
N LEU A 45 -25.97 4.87 -16.56
CA LEU A 45 -27.29 4.27 -16.72
C LEU A 45 -27.26 2.93 -17.46
N ARG A 46 -26.29 2.74 -18.37
CA ARG A 46 -26.06 1.44 -19.02
C ARG A 46 -25.45 0.40 -18.09
N LYS A 47 -24.75 0.81 -17.03
CA LYS A 47 -24.16 -0.10 -16.02
C LYS A 47 -25.14 -0.50 -14.92
N ALA A 48 -26.21 0.27 -14.73
CA ALA A 48 -27.24 0.04 -13.71
C ALA A 48 -28.53 -0.58 -14.30
N GLY A 49 -28.42 -1.26 -15.45
CA GLY A 49 -29.54 -1.95 -16.09
C GLY A 49 -30.18 -3.02 -15.20
N PRO A 50 -31.45 -3.39 -15.45
CA PRO A 50 -32.19 -4.34 -14.62
C PRO A 50 -31.45 -5.69 -14.58
N GLY A 51 -31.50 -6.35 -13.42
CA GLY A 51 -30.62 -7.44 -13.01
C GLY A 51 -30.42 -8.60 -14.00
N ALA A 52 -29.32 -9.32 -13.76
CA ALA A 52 -28.89 -10.50 -14.49
C ALA A 52 -30.05 -11.46 -14.80
N GLY A 53 -30.36 -11.64 -16.08
CA GLY A 53 -31.41 -12.56 -16.55
C GLY A 53 -32.05 -12.23 -17.90
N ALA A 54 -31.75 -11.07 -18.52
CA ALA A 54 -32.50 -10.64 -19.71
C ALA A 54 -31.77 -10.85 -21.05
N LEU A 55 -32.44 -11.60 -21.94
CA LEU A 55 -32.09 -12.00 -23.31
C LEU A 55 -31.54 -10.85 -24.20
N LYS A 56 -30.78 -11.23 -25.25
CA LYS A 56 -30.02 -10.40 -26.23
C LYS A 56 -30.74 -9.17 -26.86
N GLY A 57 -32.01 -8.91 -26.58
CA GLY A 57 -32.76 -7.70 -26.99
C GLY A 57 -32.62 -6.48 -26.05
N THR A 58 -32.00 -6.62 -24.88
CA THR A 58 -31.97 -5.58 -23.83
C THR A 58 -30.99 -4.43 -24.06
N ALA A 59 -29.85 -4.66 -24.72
CA ALA A 59 -28.84 -3.61 -24.94
C ALA A 59 -29.38 -2.41 -25.74
N VAL A 60 -30.27 -2.66 -26.70
CA VAL A 60 -30.95 -1.62 -27.47
C VAL A 60 -31.97 -0.87 -26.60
N ALA A 61 -32.68 -1.58 -25.71
CA ALA A 61 -33.62 -0.99 -24.76
C ALA A 61 -32.92 -0.12 -23.70
N GLU A 62 -31.78 -0.56 -23.16
CA GLU A 62 -30.93 0.20 -22.23
C GLU A 62 -30.31 1.43 -22.90
N GLY A 63 -29.86 1.28 -24.15
CA GLY A 63 -29.37 2.39 -24.96
C GLY A 63 -30.45 3.46 -25.17
N ARG A 64 -31.68 3.05 -25.48
CA ARG A 64 -32.85 3.94 -25.60
C ARG A 64 -33.23 4.57 -24.25
N PHE A 65 -33.20 3.81 -23.16
CA PHE A 65 -33.50 4.29 -21.81
C PHE A 65 -32.50 5.36 -21.34
N ALA A 66 -31.20 5.09 -21.47
CA ALA A 66 -30.14 6.05 -21.14
C ALA A 66 -30.22 7.31 -22.01
N LYS A 67 -30.53 7.16 -23.31
CA LYS A 67 -30.74 8.29 -24.24
C LYS A 67 -31.99 9.09 -23.88
N ARG A 68 -33.08 8.44 -23.44
CA ARG A 68 -34.33 9.11 -22.99
C ARG A 68 -34.10 9.90 -21.70
N LYS A 69 -33.49 9.28 -20.68
CA LYS A 69 -33.18 9.95 -19.40
C LYS A 69 -32.20 11.12 -19.58
N SER A 70 -31.12 10.93 -20.33
CA SER A 70 -30.20 12.04 -20.62
C SER A 70 -30.85 13.20 -21.39
N ARG A 71 -31.74 12.92 -22.37
CA ARG A 71 -32.53 13.96 -23.05
C ARG A 71 -33.51 14.66 -22.09
N GLN A 72 -34.08 13.94 -21.14
CA GLN A 72 -34.97 14.50 -20.12
C GLN A 72 -34.20 15.46 -19.21
N VAL A 73 -32.96 15.12 -18.83
CA VAL A 73 -32.09 16.01 -18.08
C VAL A 73 -31.67 17.23 -18.91
N LEU A 74 -31.33 17.04 -20.19
CA LEU A 74 -30.96 18.12 -21.11
C LEU A 74 -32.12 19.13 -21.32
N LYS A 75 -33.36 18.62 -21.46
CA LYS A 75 -34.58 19.45 -21.53
C LYS A 75 -34.85 20.21 -20.23
N THR A 76 -34.42 19.70 -19.08
CA THR A 76 -34.60 20.41 -17.80
C THR A 76 -33.53 21.46 -17.55
N PHE A 77 -32.27 21.20 -17.95
CA PHE A 77 -31.21 22.22 -18.00
C PHE A 77 -31.59 23.41 -18.90
N LYS A 78 -32.13 23.15 -20.09
CA LYS A 78 -32.60 24.20 -21.01
C LYS A 78 -33.78 25.02 -20.47
N LYS A 79 -34.51 24.52 -19.47
CA LYS A 79 -35.65 25.21 -18.85
C LYS A 79 -35.27 26.03 -17.61
N GLY A 80 -33.98 26.21 -17.32
CA GLY A 80 -33.49 27.02 -16.19
C GLY A 80 -33.82 26.47 -14.79
N LYS A 81 -34.54 25.34 -14.69
CA LYS A 81 -34.85 24.69 -13.42
C LYS A 81 -33.62 23.90 -12.95
N ARG A 82 -33.00 24.33 -11.85
CA ARG A 82 -31.96 23.56 -11.12
C ARG A 82 -32.53 22.19 -10.74
N ASN A 83 -32.31 21.19 -11.58
CA ASN A 83 -32.76 19.84 -11.29
C ASN A 83 -31.70 19.10 -10.47
N LYS A 84 -32.17 18.39 -9.44
CA LYS A 84 -31.36 17.58 -8.53
C LYS A 84 -30.50 16.61 -9.35
N VAL A 85 -29.18 16.83 -9.36
CA VAL A 85 -28.21 15.91 -9.97
C VAL A 85 -28.49 14.51 -9.40
N PRO A 86 -28.46 13.44 -10.22
CA PRO A 86 -28.77 12.08 -9.76
C PRO A 86 -27.97 11.77 -8.51
N MET A 87 -28.65 11.35 -7.44
CA MET A 87 -28.05 11.27 -6.12
C MET A 87 -26.82 10.34 -6.08
N ALA A 88 -26.77 9.31 -6.93
CA ALA A 88 -25.60 8.43 -7.10
C ALA A 88 -24.33 9.14 -7.60
N LEU A 89 -24.44 10.25 -8.34
CA LEU A 89 -23.31 11.09 -8.77
C LEU A 89 -22.95 12.13 -7.70
N LEU A 90 -23.93 12.61 -6.93
CA LEU A 90 -23.69 13.49 -5.78
C LEU A 90 -23.07 12.74 -4.60
N ILE A 91 -23.40 11.46 -4.40
CA ILE A 91 -22.86 10.60 -3.34
C ILE A 91 -21.41 10.20 -3.63
N ARG A 92 -21.03 10.02 -4.91
CA ARG A 92 -19.67 9.62 -5.33
C ARG A 92 -18.65 10.76 -5.40
N GLY A 93 -19.08 12.00 -5.17
CA GLY A 93 -18.23 13.19 -5.11
C GLY A 93 -18.36 13.92 -3.79
N LYS A 94 -18.64 13.20 -2.69
CA LYS A 94 -18.56 13.75 -1.33
C LYS A 94 -17.19 13.44 -0.75
N TYR A 95 -16.66 14.40 -0.02
CA TYR A 95 -15.51 14.19 0.84
C TYR A 95 -15.75 13.01 1.78
N GLY A 96 -14.91 11.98 1.68
CA GLY A 96 -14.84 10.86 2.62
C GLY A 96 -13.72 11.11 3.62
N GLU A 97 -14.04 11.09 4.91
CA GLU A 97 -13.03 11.19 5.96
C GLU A 97 -12.30 9.85 6.12
N ASN A 98 -10.98 9.89 6.13
CA ASN A 98 -10.11 8.72 6.29
C ASN A 98 -8.91 9.15 7.13
N LYS A 99 -8.60 8.40 8.19
CA LYS A 99 -7.53 8.74 9.13
C LYS A 99 -6.15 8.75 8.47
N LEU A 100 -5.88 7.78 7.59
CA LEU A 100 -4.62 7.65 6.85
C LEU A 100 -4.47 8.81 5.85
N ALA A 101 -5.49 9.08 5.03
CA ALA A 101 -5.45 10.19 4.07
C ALA A 101 -5.34 11.56 4.76
N SER A 102 -6.08 11.78 5.85
CA SER A 102 -6.03 13.04 6.60
C SER A 102 -4.74 13.19 7.39
N GLY A 103 -4.12 12.09 7.81
CA GLY A 103 -2.83 12.11 8.48
C GLY A 103 -1.65 12.38 7.53
N LEU A 104 -1.73 11.90 6.28
CA LEU A 104 -0.76 12.21 5.22
C LEU A 104 -0.91 13.66 4.72
N MET A 105 -2.15 14.17 4.67
CA MET A 105 -2.48 15.52 4.21
C MET A 105 -3.45 16.19 5.20
N PRO A 106 -2.96 16.83 6.29
CA PRO A 106 -3.80 17.42 7.33
C PRO A 106 -4.81 18.45 6.82
N ASN A 107 -4.44 19.24 5.83
CA ASN A 107 -5.28 20.27 5.21
C ASN A 107 -6.21 19.72 4.13
N ARG A 108 -6.32 18.39 3.97
CA ARG A 108 -7.10 17.77 2.90
C ARG A 108 -8.54 18.25 2.87
N ARG A 109 -9.20 18.39 4.03
CA ARG A 109 -10.60 18.83 4.08
C ARG A 109 -10.79 20.27 3.61
N SER A 110 -9.86 21.18 3.92
CA SER A 110 -9.91 22.58 3.49
C SER A 110 -9.54 22.77 2.03
N GLU A 111 -8.63 21.96 1.51
CA GLU A 111 -8.17 22.01 0.12
C GLU A 111 -9.10 21.25 -0.83
N TRP A 112 -9.94 20.33 -0.30
CA TRP A 112 -10.83 19.54 -1.12
C TRP A 112 -11.92 20.39 -1.78
N VAL A 113 -11.92 20.39 -3.11
CA VAL A 113 -12.94 21.06 -3.90
C VAL A 113 -13.99 20.04 -4.34
N PRO A 114 -15.30 20.32 -4.22
CA PRO A 114 -16.32 19.43 -4.77
C PRO A 114 -16.12 19.22 -6.28
N VAL A 115 -16.24 17.97 -6.76
CA VAL A 115 -15.99 17.61 -8.18
C VAL A 115 -16.72 18.52 -9.17
N LEU A 116 -17.95 18.95 -8.84
CA LEU A 116 -18.76 19.83 -9.69
C LEU A 116 -18.26 21.28 -9.78
N LYS A 117 -17.38 21.71 -8.85
CA LYS A 117 -16.79 23.05 -8.78
C LYS A 117 -15.35 23.09 -9.34
N ARG A 118 -14.74 21.93 -9.59
CA ARG A 118 -13.37 21.82 -10.13
C ARG A 118 -13.31 22.33 -11.57
N LYS A 119 -12.19 22.94 -11.93
CA LYS A 119 -11.88 23.34 -13.31
C LYS A 119 -10.94 22.31 -13.91
N GLU A 120 -11.03 22.09 -15.22
CA GLU A 120 -10.03 21.30 -15.91
C GLU A 120 -8.71 22.06 -15.91
N ASP A 121 -7.67 21.41 -15.36
CA ASP A 121 -6.31 21.90 -15.31
C ASP A 121 -5.41 20.86 -16.00
N GLN A 122 -4.40 21.31 -16.73
CA GLN A 122 -3.43 20.43 -17.36
C GLN A 122 -2.55 19.72 -16.33
N ARG A 123 -2.28 20.35 -15.18
CA ARG A 123 -1.49 19.76 -14.10
C ARG A 123 -2.11 18.46 -13.57
N TYR A 124 -3.44 18.38 -13.54
CA TYR A 124 -4.17 17.25 -12.96
C TYR A 124 -4.65 16.21 -13.98
N GLN A 125 -3.98 16.09 -15.12
CA GLN A 125 -4.36 15.12 -16.17
C GLN A 125 -3.81 13.73 -15.92
N GLN A 126 -2.56 13.63 -15.48
CA GLN A 126 -1.86 12.37 -15.30
C GLN A 126 -0.94 12.44 -14.07
N LEU A 127 -0.90 11.35 -13.33
CA LEU A 127 0.04 11.12 -12.24
C LEU A 127 0.80 9.83 -12.55
N VAL A 128 2.12 9.87 -12.41
CA VAL A 128 2.99 8.72 -12.64
C VAL A 128 3.57 8.32 -11.29
N LEU A 129 3.40 7.06 -10.93
CA LEU A 129 4.02 6.42 -9.78
C LEU A 129 5.20 5.60 -10.31
N GLN A 130 6.38 5.91 -9.80
CA GLN A 130 7.64 5.22 -10.09
C GLN A 130 8.34 4.97 -8.76
N ASN A 131 9.08 3.88 -8.64
CA ASN A 131 9.72 3.50 -7.38
C ASN A 131 8.72 3.43 -6.21
N PHE A 132 7.49 2.96 -6.48
CA PHE A 132 6.41 2.97 -5.50
C PHE A 132 6.57 1.84 -4.47
N ASN A 133 7.56 2.00 -3.59
CA ASN A 133 7.93 1.06 -2.54
C ASN A 133 8.46 1.76 -1.27
N PHE A 134 8.06 1.27 -0.10
CA PHE A 134 8.59 1.74 1.17
C PHE A 134 9.95 1.11 1.51
N ILE A 135 10.28 -0.04 0.93
CA ILE A 135 11.52 -0.78 1.24
C ILE A 135 12.76 0.02 0.83
N ASP A 136 12.76 0.62 -0.36
CA ASP A 136 13.90 1.36 -0.90
C ASP A 136 13.61 2.85 -1.01
N PHE A 137 12.36 3.27 -1.27
CA PHE A 137 11.99 4.67 -1.52
C PHE A 137 10.85 5.16 -0.61
N PRO A 138 10.99 5.09 0.73
CA PRO A 138 9.91 5.43 1.66
C PRO A 138 9.48 6.91 1.57
N GLU A 139 10.44 7.83 1.43
CA GLU A 139 10.15 9.26 1.31
C GLU A 139 9.40 9.57 0.00
N GLU A 140 9.90 9.08 -1.13
CA GLU A 140 9.28 9.26 -2.45
C GLU A 140 7.88 8.63 -2.48
N THR A 141 7.70 7.46 -1.90
CA THR A 141 6.40 6.78 -1.80
C THR A 141 5.39 7.61 -0.99
N ILE A 142 5.81 8.26 0.10
CA ILE A 142 4.93 9.15 0.87
C ILE A 142 4.54 10.38 0.06
N GLU A 143 5.48 11.00 -0.65
CA GLU A 143 5.17 12.15 -1.51
C GLU A 143 4.22 11.76 -2.65
N GLN A 144 4.43 10.62 -3.29
CA GLN A 144 3.51 10.09 -4.30
C GLN A 144 2.11 9.82 -3.74
N LEU A 145 2.00 9.30 -2.51
CA LEU A 145 0.70 9.14 -1.84
C LEU A 145 0.01 10.48 -1.57
N LYS A 146 0.76 11.54 -1.25
CA LYS A 146 0.22 12.90 -1.13
C LYS A 146 -0.19 13.47 -2.48
N ASP A 147 0.57 13.22 -3.54
CA ASP A 147 0.18 13.62 -4.90
C ASP A 147 -1.14 12.97 -5.31
N ILE A 148 -1.36 11.70 -4.96
CA ILE A 148 -2.66 11.03 -5.17
C ILE A 148 -3.79 11.80 -4.45
N LEU A 149 -3.55 12.33 -3.25
CA LEU A 149 -4.52 13.12 -2.50
C LEU A 149 -4.73 14.53 -3.06
N ASP A 150 -3.68 15.18 -3.55
CA ASP A 150 -3.78 16.48 -4.25
C ASP A 150 -4.64 16.32 -5.52
N PHE A 151 -4.36 15.28 -6.31
CA PHE A 151 -5.17 14.93 -7.47
C PHE A 151 -6.62 14.59 -7.06
N GLU A 152 -6.83 13.85 -5.97
CA GLU A 152 -8.18 13.57 -5.45
C GLU A 152 -8.95 14.84 -5.08
N ALA A 153 -8.28 15.85 -4.53
CA ALA A 153 -8.87 17.12 -4.11
C ALA A 153 -9.22 18.03 -5.30
N ASN A 154 -8.37 18.04 -6.34
CA ASN A 154 -8.39 19.07 -7.37
C ASN A 154 -8.77 18.58 -8.79
N ALA A 155 -8.52 17.31 -9.13
CA ALA A 155 -8.74 16.80 -10.48
C ALA A 155 -10.24 16.60 -10.80
N VAL A 156 -10.65 16.96 -12.02
CA VAL A 156 -11.96 16.55 -12.57
C VAL A 156 -11.92 15.08 -13.02
N SER A 157 -10.78 14.69 -13.59
CA SER A 157 -10.49 13.37 -14.12
C SER A 157 -8.98 13.25 -14.29
N ALA A 158 -8.39 12.16 -13.85
CA ALA A 158 -6.96 11.90 -13.98
C ALA A 158 -6.68 10.47 -14.45
N LEU A 159 -5.50 10.27 -15.03
CA LEU A 159 -4.88 8.97 -15.27
C LEU A 159 -3.84 8.70 -14.18
N LEU A 160 -3.81 7.48 -13.66
CA LEU A 160 -2.82 7.03 -12.68
C LEU A 160 -1.98 5.92 -13.31
N HIS A 161 -0.71 6.22 -13.55
CA HIS A 161 0.24 5.29 -14.16
C HIS A 161 1.10 4.63 -13.08
N PHE A 162 1.26 3.32 -13.15
CA PHE A 162 2.23 2.54 -12.38
C PHE A 162 3.32 2.13 -13.35
N ASP A 163 4.41 2.89 -13.37
CA ASP A 163 5.49 2.75 -14.35
C ASP A 163 6.63 1.84 -13.85
N ASP A 164 6.46 1.23 -12.69
CA ASP A 164 7.36 0.18 -12.18
C ASP A 164 7.27 -1.10 -13.03
N GLU A 165 8.41 -1.75 -13.24
CA GLU A 165 8.48 -3.02 -13.96
C GLU A 165 7.80 -4.15 -13.15
N TYR A 166 8.07 -4.18 -11.85
CA TYR A 166 7.54 -5.16 -10.91
C TYR A 166 6.95 -4.48 -9.67
N CYS A 167 5.98 -5.13 -9.05
CA CYS A 167 5.61 -4.80 -7.67
C CYS A 167 6.74 -5.28 -6.76
N SER A 168 7.55 -4.36 -6.24
CA SER A 168 8.69 -4.65 -5.34
C SER A 168 8.34 -4.51 -3.86
N ASP A 169 7.14 -4.03 -3.53
CA ASP A 169 6.67 -3.89 -2.17
C ASP A 169 5.15 -3.80 -2.11
N VAL A 170 4.52 -4.77 -1.43
CA VAL A 170 3.07 -4.79 -1.22
C VAL A 170 2.60 -3.73 -0.21
N ALA A 171 3.47 -3.26 0.68
CA ALA A 171 3.14 -2.29 1.72
C ALA A 171 2.60 -0.97 1.14
N ALA A 172 3.18 -0.48 0.05
CA ALA A 172 2.70 0.71 -0.66
C ALA A 172 1.27 0.53 -1.20
N TYR A 173 0.97 -0.66 -1.74
CA TYR A 173 -0.36 -0.99 -2.25
C TYR A 173 -1.39 -1.21 -1.14
N LEU A 174 -0.98 -1.67 0.04
CA LEU A 174 -1.85 -1.74 1.22
C LEU A 174 -2.31 -0.35 1.68
N VAL A 175 -1.39 0.62 1.75
CA VAL A 175 -1.70 2.02 2.07
C VAL A 175 -2.70 2.58 1.06
N LEU A 176 -2.44 2.33 -0.23
CA LEU A 176 -3.35 2.74 -1.30
C LEU A 176 -4.74 2.11 -1.11
N ALA A 177 -4.81 0.80 -0.90
CA ALA A 177 -6.06 0.06 -0.74
C ALA A 177 -6.85 0.43 0.53
N GLU A 178 -6.19 0.97 1.56
CA GLU A 178 -6.84 1.48 2.77
C GLU A 178 -7.43 2.89 2.56
N MET A 179 -6.76 3.75 1.80
CA MET A 179 -7.25 5.09 1.48
C MET A 179 -8.35 5.07 0.41
N TRP A 180 -8.18 4.24 -0.62
CA TRP A 180 -8.93 4.30 -1.87
C TRP A 180 -10.46 4.28 -1.73
N PRO A 181 -11.08 3.46 -0.84
CA PRO A 181 -12.53 3.41 -0.72
C PRO A 181 -13.17 4.75 -0.32
N GLN A 182 -12.40 5.65 0.32
CA GLN A 182 -12.86 6.97 0.79
C GLN A 182 -12.45 8.12 -0.14
N LEU A 183 -11.71 7.82 -1.22
CA LEU A 183 -11.29 8.82 -2.20
C LEU A 183 -12.40 9.11 -3.22
N SER A 184 -12.48 10.35 -3.68
CA SER A 184 -13.31 10.68 -4.84
C SER A 184 -12.81 9.92 -6.07
N ARG A 185 -13.73 9.35 -6.85
CA ARG A 185 -13.38 8.56 -8.04
C ARG A 185 -12.99 9.44 -9.22
N VAL A 186 -11.82 10.07 -9.13
CA VAL A 186 -11.24 10.93 -10.18
C VAL A 186 -10.37 10.15 -11.17
N PHE A 187 -9.74 9.08 -10.72
CA PHE A 187 -8.87 8.25 -11.56
C PHE A 187 -9.71 7.34 -12.45
N ARG A 188 -9.46 7.38 -13.77
CA ARG A 188 -10.25 6.64 -14.79
C ARG A 188 -9.53 5.45 -15.40
N GLY A 189 -8.35 5.13 -14.89
CA GLY A 189 -7.43 4.13 -15.40
C GLY A 189 -6.02 4.73 -15.51
N GLY A 190 -5.19 4.08 -16.31
CA GLY A 190 -3.82 4.49 -16.59
C GLY A 190 -3.05 3.30 -17.11
N ARG A 191 -1.72 3.42 -17.15
CA ARG A 191 -0.82 2.34 -17.57
C ARG A 191 -0.41 1.57 -16.33
N MET A 192 -0.26 0.26 -16.47
CA MET A 192 0.22 -0.63 -15.42
C MET A 192 0.83 -1.84 -16.11
N THR A 193 2.06 -2.18 -15.74
CA THR A 193 2.74 -3.34 -16.29
C THR A 193 2.03 -4.64 -15.91
N LEU A 194 2.10 -5.65 -16.77
CA LEU A 194 1.43 -6.95 -16.53
C LEU A 194 1.84 -7.59 -15.19
N PRO A 195 3.12 -7.59 -14.77
CA PRO A 195 3.51 -8.14 -13.48
C PRO A 195 2.81 -7.48 -12.29
N ILE A 196 2.58 -6.16 -12.34
CA ILE A 196 1.83 -5.44 -11.29
C ILE A 196 0.35 -5.81 -11.35
N GLN A 197 -0.25 -5.89 -12.55
CA GLN A 197 -1.65 -6.31 -12.70
C GLN A 197 -1.89 -7.70 -12.07
N LYS A 198 -0.96 -8.65 -12.30
CA LYS A 198 -1.03 -10.00 -11.71
C LYS A 198 -1.01 -9.97 -10.18
N VAL A 199 -0.10 -9.21 -9.58
CA VAL A 199 0.00 -9.06 -8.12
C VAL A 199 -1.26 -8.42 -7.54
N ILE A 200 -1.79 -7.36 -8.15
CA ILE A 200 -3.02 -6.69 -7.69
C ILE A 200 -4.23 -7.62 -7.73
N GLU A 201 -4.36 -8.46 -8.77
CA GLU A 201 -5.43 -9.46 -8.84
C GLU A 201 -5.22 -10.55 -7.79
N ALA A 202 -4.03 -11.14 -7.69
CA ALA A 202 -3.73 -12.24 -6.77
C ALA A 202 -3.96 -11.84 -5.30
N LEU A 203 -3.59 -10.61 -4.94
CA LEU A 203 -3.83 -10.04 -3.61
C LEU A 203 -5.28 -9.62 -3.35
N ARG A 204 -6.17 -9.72 -4.36
CA ARG A 204 -7.58 -9.29 -4.37
C ARG A 204 -7.78 -7.78 -4.18
N LEU A 205 -6.77 -6.97 -4.50
CA LEU A 205 -6.81 -5.51 -4.36
C LEU A 205 -7.60 -4.81 -5.47
N ARG A 206 -7.84 -5.48 -6.61
CA ARG A 206 -8.57 -4.91 -7.74
C ARG A 206 -9.93 -4.31 -7.36
N ARG A 207 -10.68 -5.00 -6.50
CA ARG A 207 -12.01 -4.53 -6.07
C ARG A 207 -11.90 -3.25 -5.23
N ASP A 208 -10.92 -3.21 -4.33
CA ASP A 208 -10.66 -2.06 -3.45
C ASP A 208 -10.22 -0.84 -4.25
N LEU A 209 -9.32 -1.05 -5.20
CA LEU A 209 -8.80 0.00 -6.10
C LEU A 209 -9.79 0.37 -7.22
N GLY A 210 -10.83 -0.45 -7.45
CA GLY A 210 -11.80 -0.22 -8.52
C GLY A 210 -11.18 -0.09 -9.92
N MET A 211 -9.99 -0.67 -10.11
CA MET A 211 -9.21 -0.59 -11.35
C MET A 211 -9.65 -1.66 -12.35
N LYS A 212 -9.43 -1.39 -13.62
CA LYS A 212 -9.55 -2.40 -14.68
C LYS A 212 -8.16 -2.91 -15.01
N LEU A 213 -8.03 -4.22 -15.10
CA LEU A 213 -6.80 -4.92 -15.50
C LEU A 213 -7.08 -5.56 -16.87
N PRO A 214 -6.87 -4.83 -17.98
CA PRO A 214 -7.29 -5.26 -19.31
C PRO A 214 -6.42 -6.38 -19.88
N ASP A 215 -5.16 -6.47 -19.46
CA ASP A 215 -4.15 -7.36 -20.05
C ASP A 215 -3.98 -8.67 -19.27
N LEU A 216 -4.79 -8.87 -18.23
CA LEU A 216 -4.68 -10.01 -17.33
C LEU A 216 -5.37 -11.25 -17.92
N ALA A 217 -4.57 -12.28 -18.22
CA ALA A 217 -5.04 -13.61 -18.61
C ALA A 217 -5.00 -14.60 -17.44
N ASP A 218 -3.90 -14.62 -16.70
CA ASP A 218 -3.61 -15.54 -15.59
C ASP A 218 -2.76 -14.85 -14.49
N THR A 219 -2.57 -15.55 -13.37
CA THR A 219 -1.68 -15.17 -12.26
C THR A 219 -0.78 -16.34 -11.84
N GLU A 220 -0.43 -17.24 -12.76
CA GLU A 220 0.20 -18.53 -12.41
C GLU A 220 1.62 -18.39 -11.81
N ASP A 221 2.30 -17.28 -12.07
CA ASP A 221 3.63 -16.94 -11.55
C ASP A 221 3.59 -16.12 -10.25
N VAL A 222 2.41 -15.96 -9.63
CA VAL A 222 2.22 -15.21 -8.39
C VAL A 222 1.39 -16.01 -7.39
N TRP A 223 2.00 -16.34 -6.26
CA TRP A 223 1.35 -16.99 -5.12
C TRP A 223 1.08 -15.95 -4.05
N ALA A 224 -0.19 -15.70 -3.74
CA ALA A 224 -0.58 -14.61 -2.86
C ALA A 224 -1.16 -15.12 -1.54
N PHE A 225 -0.81 -14.44 -0.47
CA PHE A 225 -1.61 -14.32 0.75
C PHE A 225 -2.48 -13.06 0.61
N PRO A 226 -3.77 -13.19 0.25
CA PRO A 226 -4.61 -12.05 -0.06
C PRO A 226 -4.76 -11.10 1.12
N ARG A 227 -5.08 -9.84 0.82
CA ARG A 227 -5.25 -8.81 1.84
C ARG A 227 -6.22 -9.26 2.94
N ARG A 228 -5.74 -9.30 4.18
CA ARG A 228 -6.54 -9.43 5.39
C ARG A 228 -6.61 -8.10 6.11
N VAL A 229 -7.75 -7.85 6.74
CA VAL A 229 -8.03 -6.60 7.44
C VAL A 229 -8.75 -6.92 8.74
N ARG A 230 -8.31 -6.28 9.81
CA ARG A 230 -9.06 -6.15 11.06
C ARG A 230 -9.42 -4.69 11.25
N ARG A 231 -10.67 -4.44 11.66
CA ARG A 231 -11.13 -3.11 12.05
C ARG A 231 -11.40 -3.07 13.55
N ALA A 232 -11.17 -1.90 14.16
CA ALA A 232 -11.52 -1.63 15.55
C ALA A 232 -12.99 -1.99 15.82
N SER A 233 -13.28 -2.51 17.01
CA SER A 233 -14.62 -2.85 17.46
C SER A 233 -15.55 -1.65 17.35
N GLY A 234 -16.77 -1.87 16.84
CA GLY A 234 -17.76 -0.82 16.65
C GLY A 234 -17.52 0.16 15.48
N SER A 235 -16.37 0.09 14.80
CA SER A 235 -16.07 0.97 13.65
C SER A 235 -16.73 0.54 12.33
N SER A 236 -17.23 -0.70 12.24
CA SER A 236 -17.87 -1.21 11.02
C SER A 236 -19.32 -0.73 10.87
N ARG A 237 -19.57 0.02 9.79
CA ARG A 237 -20.91 0.42 9.32
C ARG A 237 -21.43 -0.48 8.19
N SER A 238 -20.74 -1.57 7.82
CA SER A 238 -21.19 -2.45 6.73
C SER A 238 -22.39 -3.29 7.18
N SER A 239 -23.26 -3.65 6.23
CA SER A 239 -24.35 -4.63 6.44
C SER A 239 -23.84 -6.07 6.56
N GLU A 240 -22.53 -6.30 6.35
CA GLU A 240 -21.86 -7.61 6.35
C GLU A 240 -21.04 -7.83 7.64
N ARG A 241 -21.46 -7.24 8.77
CA ARG A 241 -20.79 -7.34 10.09
C ARG A 241 -20.46 -8.78 10.52
N HIS A 242 -21.26 -9.76 10.08
CA HIS A 242 -21.10 -11.17 10.45
C HIS A 242 -20.07 -11.93 9.57
N LEU A 243 -19.55 -11.31 8.50
CA LEU A 243 -18.61 -11.95 7.57
C LEU A 243 -17.15 -11.44 7.73
N GLU A 244 -16.89 -10.39 8.53
CA GLU A 244 -15.70 -9.54 8.33
C GLU A 244 -14.83 -9.14 9.56
N PRO A 245 -14.84 -9.82 10.72
CA PRO A 245 -13.66 -9.87 11.56
C PRO A 245 -13.05 -11.27 11.44
N GLN A 246 -11.98 -11.41 10.65
CA GLN A 246 -11.15 -12.60 10.77
C GLN A 246 -10.43 -12.52 12.11
N SER A 247 -10.50 -13.59 12.92
CA SER A 247 -9.70 -13.62 14.14
C SER A 247 -8.23 -13.62 13.78
N ARG A 248 -7.41 -13.03 14.65
CA ARG A 248 -5.96 -13.02 14.49
C ARG A 248 -5.42 -14.44 14.30
N GLU A 249 -5.93 -15.43 15.04
CA GLU A 249 -5.51 -16.83 14.89
C GLU A 249 -5.75 -17.34 13.47
N LYS A 250 -6.94 -17.09 12.90
CA LYS A 250 -7.25 -17.52 11.54
C LYS A 250 -6.31 -16.90 10.50
N VAL A 251 -5.98 -15.62 10.65
CA VAL A 251 -5.06 -14.93 9.73
C VAL A 251 -3.64 -15.49 9.84
N VAL A 252 -3.22 -15.85 11.05
CA VAL A 252 -1.94 -16.51 11.30
C VAL A 252 -1.89 -17.89 10.65
N ASP A 253 -2.90 -18.74 10.86
CA ASP A 253 -2.97 -20.08 10.27
C ASP A 253 -2.93 -20.02 8.73
N GLU A 254 -3.74 -19.16 8.12
CA GLU A 254 -3.75 -18.96 6.67
C GLU A 254 -2.40 -18.45 6.13
N PHE A 255 -1.63 -17.71 6.94
CA PHE A 255 -0.31 -17.23 6.54
C PHE A 255 0.72 -18.36 6.58
N CYS A 256 0.68 -19.22 7.61
CA CYS A 256 1.49 -20.42 7.68
C CYS A 256 1.26 -21.32 6.46
N ASP A 257 -0.01 -21.57 6.13
CA ASP A 257 -0.39 -22.37 4.96
C ASP A 257 0.13 -21.76 3.64
N ALA A 258 0.08 -20.42 3.52
CA ALA A 258 0.62 -19.72 2.37
C ALA A 258 2.14 -19.87 2.26
N LEU A 259 2.87 -19.73 3.37
CA LEU A 259 4.33 -19.89 3.39
C LEU A 259 4.76 -21.33 3.07
N ASP A 260 4.06 -22.33 3.59
CA ASP A 260 4.31 -23.74 3.23
C ASP A 260 4.11 -23.98 1.73
N ALA A 261 3.02 -23.44 1.16
CA ALA A 261 2.79 -23.54 -0.28
C ALA A 261 3.89 -22.86 -1.10
N TRP A 262 4.44 -21.74 -0.60
CA TRP A 262 5.56 -21.05 -1.24
C TRP A 262 6.84 -21.87 -1.18
N LEU A 263 7.17 -22.45 -0.03
CA LEU A 263 8.34 -23.32 0.12
C LEU A 263 8.24 -24.56 -0.78
N GLY A 264 7.08 -25.20 -0.81
CA GLY A 264 6.83 -26.36 -1.67
C GLY A 264 6.96 -26.04 -3.16
N THR A 265 6.69 -24.79 -3.56
CA THR A 265 6.84 -24.33 -4.95
C THR A 265 8.28 -23.89 -5.26
N ALA A 266 8.92 -23.14 -4.36
CA ALA A 266 10.22 -22.52 -4.61
C ALA A 266 11.41 -23.46 -4.38
N ALA A 267 11.23 -24.51 -3.58
CA ALA A 267 12.33 -25.35 -3.13
C ALA A 267 12.09 -26.87 -3.29
N ASP A 268 11.08 -27.26 -4.07
CA ASP A 268 10.60 -28.64 -4.30
C ASP A 268 10.62 -29.53 -3.04
N GLU A 269 9.45 -29.74 -2.43
CA GLU A 269 9.26 -30.66 -1.30
C GLU A 269 9.80 -30.18 0.06
N LEU A 270 10.18 -28.90 0.20
CA LEU A 270 10.38 -28.30 1.53
C LEU A 270 9.06 -27.84 2.13
N GLU A 271 8.85 -28.16 3.41
CA GLU A 271 7.73 -27.70 4.23
C GLU A 271 8.22 -27.25 5.61
N LEU A 272 7.46 -26.37 6.28
CA LEU A 272 7.74 -26.06 7.67
C LEU A 272 7.41 -27.26 8.54
N THR A 273 8.32 -27.58 9.45
CA THR A 273 8.05 -28.51 10.55
C THR A 273 6.96 -27.94 11.48
N THR A 274 6.31 -28.80 12.28
CA THR A 274 5.29 -28.35 13.26
C THR A 274 5.82 -27.29 14.23
N SER A 275 7.09 -27.41 14.65
CA SER A 275 7.75 -26.39 15.48
C SER A 275 8.02 -25.10 14.69
N GLY A 276 8.43 -25.21 13.42
CA GLY A 276 8.59 -24.09 12.49
C GLY A 276 7.29 -23.31 12.28
N LYS A 277 6.18 -24.00 12.00
CA LYS A 277 4.84 -23.41 11.88
C LYS A 277 4.42 -22.70 13.17
N SER A 278 4.64 -23.34 14.33
CA SER A 278 4.29 -22.76 15.63
C SER A 278 5.12 -21.50 15.93
N ARG A 279 6.43 -21.51 15.63
CA ARG A 279 7.31 -20.35 15.80
C ARG A 279 6.89 -19.21 14.86
N PHE A 280 6.68 -19.50 13.58
CA PHE A 280 6.21 -18.53 12.60
C PHE A 280 4.85 -17.93 13.01
N ALA A 281 3.92 -18.78 13.45
CA ALA A 281 2.61 -18.36 13.93
C ALA A 281 2.70 -17.41 15.13
N SER A 282 3.59 -17.71 16.08
CA SER A 282 3.89 -16.82 17.21
C SER A 282 4.38 -15.45 16.73
N ILE A 283 5.34 -15.43 15.80
CA ILE A 283 5.95 -14.21 15.27
C ILE A 283 4.91 -13.31 14.59
N ILE A 284 4.12 -13.87 13.65
CA ILE A 284 3.08 -13.12 12.96
C ILE A 284 1.98 -12.68 13.94
N GLY A 285 1.61 -13.54 14.88
CA GLY A 285 0.65 -13.24 15.94
C GLY A 285 1.08 -12.04 16.78
N GLU A 286 2.34 -12.00 17.21
CA GLU A 286 2.91 -10.87 17.95
C GLU A 286 2.95 -9.58 17.14
N LEU A 287 3.30 -9.66 15.85
CA LEU A 287 3.34 -8.48 14.99
C LEU A 287 1.95 -7.89 14.76
N LEU A 288 0.94 -8.73 14.53
CA LEU A 288 -0.46 -8.28 14.42
C LEU A 288 -0.99 -7.75 15.74
N ASP A 289 -0.66 -8.40 16.86
CA ASP A 289 -1.03 -7.94 18.21
C ASP A 289 -0.41 -6.57 18.53
N ASN A 290 0.85 -6.36 18.15
CA ASN A 290 1.52 -5.08 18.24
C ASN A 290 0.82 -4.03 17.36
N ALA A 291 0.42 -4.37 16.14
CA ALA A 291 -0.34 -3.47 15.27
C ALA A 291 -1.68 -3.04 15.90
N GLU A 292 -2.41 -3.95 16.54
CA GLU A 292 -3.65 -3.64 17.29
C GLU A 292 -3.38 -2.74 18.49
N ARG A 293 -2.37 -3.12 19.29
CA ARG A 293 -2.04 -2.42 20.54
C ARG A 293 -1.52 -1.02 20.26
N HIS A 294 -0.58 -0.86 19.33
CA HIS A 294 0.15 0.39 19.18
C HIS A 294 -0.62 1.47 18.41
N SER A 295 -1.52 1.09 17.50
CA SER A 295 -2.21 2.07 16.64
C SER A 295 -3.37 2.81 17.33
N ASP A 296 -3.93 2.28 18.42
CA ASP A 296 -4.90 2.99 19.27
C ASP A 296 -4.47 2.93 20.75
N PRO A 297 -3.52 3.78 21.20
CA PRO A 297 -2.96 3.67 22.54
C PRO A 297 -3.99 3.69 23.69
N PRO A 298 -5.05 4.53 23.68
CA PRO A 298 -6.06 4.56 24.73
C PRO A 298 -6.99 3.34 24.74
N GLY A 299 -7.46 2.89 23.57
CA GLY A 299 -8.44 1.80 23.46
C GLY A 299 -7.83 0.40 23.30
N LYS A 300 -6.54 0.32 22.92
CA LYS A 300 -5.82 -0.91 22.53
C LYS A 300 -6.55 -1.72 21.44
N ASP A 301 -7.39 -1.08 20.63
CA ASP A 301 -8.25 -1.74 19.65
C ASP A 301 -8.01 -1.20 18.23
N GLY A 302 -6.74 -1.22 17.84
CA GLY A 302 -6.28 -0.75 16.55
C GLY A 302 -6.72 -1.61 15.36
N GLY A 303 -6.86 -0.98 14.20
CA GLY A 303 -7.04 -1.70 12.93
C GLY A 303 -5.70 -2.01 12.27
N TRP A 304 -5.63 -3.14 11.57
CA TRP A 304 -4.48 -3.51 10.76
C TRP A 304 -4.89 -4.10 9.42
N SER A 305 -3.96 -4.04 8.46
CA SER A 305 -4.06 -4.74 7.19
C SER A 305 -2.74 -5.43 6.89
N VAL A 306 -2.83 -6.67 6.41
CA VAL A 306 -1.66 -7.46 6.00
C VAL A 306 -1.92 -8.08 4.64
N ALA A 307 -0.88 -8.18 3.83
CA ALA A 307 -0.88 -8.89 2.56
C ALA A 307 0.53 -9.37 2.27
N ALA A 308 0.65 -10.45 1.51
CA ALA A 308 1.96 -10.92 1.08
C ALA A 308 1.85 -11.69 -0.24
N PHE A 309 2.94 -11.75 -0.98
CA PHE A 309 3.01 -12.58 -2.18
C PHE A 309 4.43 -13.08 -2.42
N MET A 310 4.52 -14.23 -3.09
CA MET A 310 5.70 -14.71 -3.78
C MET A 310 5.48 -14.59 -5.28
N ALA A 311 6.48 -14.12 -6.00
CA ALA A 311 6.45 -14.07 -7.46
C ALA A 311 7.70 -14.74 -8.04
N ARG A 312 7.48 -15.55 -9.07
CA ARG A 312 8.58 -16.09 -9.88
C ARG A 312 9.07 -14.99 -10.82
N ARG A 313 10.38 -14.74 -10.81
CA ARG A 313 11.08 -13.74 -11.63
C ARG A 313 12.19 -14.42 -12.39
N LYS A 314 12.46 -13.92 -13.59
CA LYS A 314 13.63 -14.31 -14.36
C LYS A 314 14.68 -13.23 -14.16
N GLU A 315 15.74 -13.56 -13.46
CA GLU A 315 16.85 -12.66 -13.18
C GLU A 315 18.11 -13.26 -13.77
N GLU A 316 18.65 -12.59 -14.80
CA GLU A 316 19.75 -13.12 -15.61
C GLU A 316 19.37 -14.50 -16.21
N GLU A 317 20.08 -15.55 -15.82
CA GLU A 317 19.83 -16.94 -16.25
C GLU A 317 19.02 -17.76 -15.23
N ASP A 318 18.74 -17.21 -14.04
CA ASP A 318 18.07 -17.91 -12.95
C ASP A 318 16.57 -17.61 -12.88
N GLU A 319 15.79 -18.61 -12.47
CA GLU A 319 14.46 -18.40 -11.92
C GLU A 319 14.58 -18.13 -10.41
N VAL A 320 14.06 -16.98 -9.98
CA VAL A 320 14.13 -16.49 -8.60
C VAL A 320 12.73 -16.32 -8.04
N TYR A 321 12.50 -16.81 -6.82
CA TYR A 321 11.24 -16.66 -6.12
C TYR A 321 11.34 -15.52 -5.10
N ARG A 322 10.82 -14.34 -5.46
CA ARG A 322 10.84 -13.16 -4.59
C ARG A 322 9.59 -13.09 -3.74
N CYS A 323 9.78 -13.05 -2.43
CA CYS A 323 8.73 -12.87 -1.43
C CYS A 323 8.64 -11.41 -1.00
N HIS A 324 7.42 -10.92 -0.81
CA HIS A 324 7.11 -9.58 -0.33
C HIS A 324 5.98 -9.64 0.69
N LEU A 325 6.19 -9.09 1.88
CA LEU A 325 5.21 -9.03 2.96
C LEU A 325 5.00 -7.56 3.35
N GLY A 326 3.76 -7.19 3.63
CA GLY A 326 3.41 -5.85 4.08
C GLY A 326 2.45 -5.89 5.25
N PHE A 327 2.75 -5.08 6.27
CA PHE A 327 1.94 -4.94 7.47
C PHE A 327 1.66 -3.46 7.73
N LEU A 328 0.39 -3.10 7.77
CA LEU A 328 -0.08 -1.74 7.96
C LEU A 328 -0.90 -1.65 9.25
N SER A 329 -0.57 -0.67 10.07
CA SER A 329 -1.42 -0.19 11.17
C SER A 329 -1.63 1.32 11.03
N VAL A 330 -2.89 1.76 11.20
CA VAL A 330 -3.27 3.17 11.02
C VAL A 330 -3.59 3.79 12.37
N GLY A 331 -2.92 4.87 12.72
CA GLY A 331 -3.15 5.56 13.99
C GLY A 331 -1.89 6.18 14.56
N ALA A 332 -1.59 5.86 15.81
CA ALA A 332 -0.37 6.34 16.47
C ALA A 332 0.89 5.67 15.93
N SER A 333 2.00 6.42 15.89
CA SER A 333 3.33 5.86 15.64
C SER A 333 3.84 5.07 16.85
N MET A 334 4.91 4.29 16.66
CA MET A 334 5.59 3.58 17.74
C MET A 334 6.08 4.55 18.81
N ALA A 335 6.73 5.65 18.40
CA ALA A 335 7.18 6.70 19.32
C ALA A 335 6.02 7.30 20.12
N GLU A 336 4.90 7.64 19.47
CA GLU A 336 3.71 8.17 20.15
C GLU A 336 3.13 7.16 21.14
N SER A 337 3.10 5.89 20.76
CA SER A 337 2.60 4.79 21.61
C SER A 337 3.49 4.55 22.83
N LEU A 338 4.81 4.66 22.68
CA LEU A 338 5.78 4.48 23.78
C LEU A 338 5.77 5.62 24.79
N ARG A 339 5.18 6.78 24.48
CA ARG A 339 4.98 7.85 25.48
C ARG A 339 4.09 7.41 26.65
N THR A 340 3.21 6.43 26.42
CA THR A 340 2.35 5.84 27.46
C THR A 340 2.97 4.62 28.14
N ALA A 341 4.25 4.32 27.91
CA ALA A 341 4.92 3.17 28.52
C ALA A 341 5.19 3.38 30.03
N SER A 342 5.70 2.34 30.69
CA SER A 342 6.11 2.38 32.09
C SER A 342 7.20 3.43 32.36
N VAL A 343 7.32 3.84 33.62
CA VAL A 343 8.37 4.81 34.04
C VAL A 343 9.76 4.29 33.73
N SER A 344 10.03 2.99 33.93
CA SER A 344 11.32 2.36 33.62
C SER A 344 11.61 2.38 32.12
N THR A 345 10.65 1.98 31.28
CA THR A 345 10.82 2.00 29.81
C THR A 345 11.07 3.43 29.33
N ARG A 346 10.33 4.42 29.84
CA ARG A 346 10.55 5.83 29.50
C ARG A 346 11.91 6.33 29.97
N ALA A 347 12.40 5.90 31.13
CA ALA A 347 13.74 6.25 31.59
C ALA A 347 14.83 5.72 30.65
N THR A 348 14.68 4.47 30.16
CA THR A 348 15.58 3.89 29.15
C THR A 348 15.56 4.68 27.84
N ILE A 349 14.36 5.00 27.33
CA ILE A 349 14.18 5.81 26.12
C ILE A 349 14.82 7.20 26.31
N ASN A 350 14.53 7.88 27.41
CA ASN A 350 15.06 9.21 27.68
C ASN A 350 16.58 9.18 27.79
N LYS A 351 17.16 8.18 28.47
CA LYS A 351 18.61 8.03 28.57
C LYS A 351 19.27 7.93 27.19
N TYR A 352 18.73 7.10 26.30
CA TYR A 352 19.28 6.91 24.96
C TYR A 352 19.05 8.13 24.05
N THR A 353 17.86 8.73 24.09
CA THR A 353 17.56 9.93 23.29
C THR A 353 18.38 11.14 23.74
N ASP A 354 18.60 11.30 25.05
CA ASP A 354 19.39 12.39 25.63
C ASP A 354 20.88 12.28 25.28
N SER A 355 21.45 11.07 25.28
CA SER A 355 22.84 10.86 24.89
C SER A 355 23.11 11.15 23.41
N HIS A 356 22.07 11.21 22.57
CA HIS A 356 22.20 11.37 21.12
C HIS A 356 21.51 12.64 20.56
N ARG A 357 21.19 13.64 21.40
CA ARG A 357 20.52 14.89 20.97
C ARG A 357 21.23 15.67 19.85
N GLY A 358 22.50 15.38 19.57
CA GLY A 358 23.32 16.03 18.54
C GLY A 358 23.60 15.21 17.28
N CYS A 359 23.08 13.99 17.14
CA CYS A 359 23.45 13.11 16.01
C CYS A 359 22.68 13.42 14.71
N GLY A 360 21.79 14.42 14.71
CA GLY A 360 20.98 14.77 13.53
C GLY A 360 19.73 13.91 13.33
N ILE A 361 19.43 12.99 14.25
CA ILE A 361 18.23 12.14 14.23
C ILE A 361 17.28 12.57 15.35
N SER A 362 15.99 12.69 15.05
CA SER A 362 14.99 13.15 16.00
C SER A 362 14.78 12.18 17.16
N ALA A 363 14.33 12.72 18.29
CA ALA A 363 13.97 11.94 19.46
C ALA A 363 12.86 10.90 19.17
N ASP A 364 11.93 11.18 18.26
CA ASP A 364 10.89 10.21 17.87
C ASP A 364 11.49 9.02 17.12
N THR A 365 12.50 9.24 16.26
CA THR A 365 13.19 8.16 15.53
C THR A 365 14.10 7.35 16.43
N LEU A 366 14.84 8.00 17.33
CA LEU A 366 15.61 7.31 18.36
C LEU A 366 14.70 6.53 19.31
N THR A 367 13.52 7.06 19.66
CA THR A 367 12.52 6.33 20.46
C THR A 367 11.99 5.10 19.72
N THR A 368 11.70 5.24 18.42
CA THR A 368 11.28 4.10 17.58
C THR A 368 12.36 3.02 17.54
N LEU A 369 13.64 3.39 17.42
CA LEU A 369 14.77 2.46 17.47
C LEU A 369 14.87 1.71 18.80
N VAL A 370 14.74 2.41 19.93
CA VAL A 370 14.68 1.76 21.26
C VAL A 370 13.47 0.83 21.33
N GLY A 371 12.35 1.20 20.72
CA GLY A 371 11.15 0.38 20.61
C GLY A 371 11.33 -0.96 19.89
N LEU A 372 12.42 -1.15 19.13
CA LEU A 372 12.72 -2.40 18.43
C LEU A 372 13.53 -3.40 19.27
N GLN A 373 14.01 -3.02 20.44
CA GLN A 373 14.87 -3.87 21.26
C GLN A 373 14.03 -4.86 22.08
N ASP A 374 14.56 -6.07 22.30
CA ASP A 374 13.90 -7.07 23.17
C ASP A 374 13.67 -6.46 24.57
N GLY A 375 12.51 -6.73 25.15
CA GLY A 375 12.13 -6.23 26.50
C GLY A 375 11.55 -4.82 26.52
N ILE A 376 11.56 -4.08 25.41
CA ILE A 376 10.94 -2.76 25.33
C ILE A 376 9.47 -2.89 24.95
N THR A 377 8.59 -2.53 25.89
CA THR A 377 7.14 -2.61 25.70
C THR A 377 6.42 -1.47 26.39
N ARG A 378 5.27 -1.09 25.83
CA ARG A 378 4.33 -0.15 26.45
C ARG A 378 3.45 -0.81 27.52
N ASP A 379 3.35 -2.14 27.50
CA ASP A 379 2.43 -2.84 28.40
C ASP A 379 3.04 -2.95 29.80
N HIS A 380 2.39 -2.31 30.78
CA HIS A 380 2.86 -2.29 32.16
C HIS A 380 2.96 -3.68 32.79
N ALA A 381 2.01 -4.57 32.51
CA ALA A 381 2.04 -5.93 33.05
C ALA A 381 3.19 -6.70 32.42
N ALA A 382 3.32 -6.62 31.10
CA ALA A 382 4.39 -7.28 30.37
C ALA A 382 5.79 -6.78 30.83
N ALA A 383 5.96 -5.46 30.96
CA ALA A 383 7.19 -4.85 31.49
C ALA A 383 7.53 -5.30 32.92
N THR A 384 6.52 -5.49 33.79
CA THR A 384 6.73 -5.92 35.18
C THR A 384 7.25 -7.36 35.26
N PHE A 385 6.85 -8.21 34.32
CA PHE A 385 7.27 -9.61 34.27
C PHE A 385 8.47 -9.86 33.34
N GLY A 386 9.09 -8.81 32.77
CA GLY A 386 10.15 -8.95 31.78
C GLY A 386 9.70 -9.70 30.52
N ARG A 387 8.39 -9.62 30.19
CA ARG A 387 7.79 -10.28 29.03
C ARG A 387 7.40 -9.22 28.00
N GLY A 388 7.70 -9.45 26.72
CA GLY A 388 7.26 -8.58 25.62
C GLY A 388 8.37 -7.78 24.95
N GLY A 389 8.05 -7.21 23.79
CA GLY A 389 9.02 -6.49 22.94
C GLY A 389 9.87 -7.41 22.04
N VAL A 390 9.50 -8.68 21.90
CA VAL A 390 10.33 -9.71 21.26
C VAL A 390 10.03 -9.89 19.77
N GLY A 391 8.75 -9.76 19.38
CA GLY A 391 8.26 -10.16 18.05
C GLY A 391 8.96 -9.53 16.85
N LEU A 392 9.42 -8.28 16.91
CA LEU A 392 10.09 -7.67 15.76
C LEU A 392 11.51 -8.22 15.53
N GLN A 393 12.26 -8.48 16.61
CA GLN A 393 13.56 -9.15 16.50
C GLN A 393 13.40 -10.59 16.02
N GLU A 394 12.31 -11.25 16.38
CA GLU A 394 11.99 -12.58 15.82
C GLU A 394 11.64 -12.54 14.33
N VAL A 395 10.92 -11.50 13.86
CA VAL A 395 10.71 -11.29 12.42
C VAL A 395 12.04 -11.14 11.70
N LEU A 396 12.94 -10.30 12.22
CA LEU A 396 14.27 -10.08 11.64
C LEU A 396 15.09 -11.36 11.53
N GLU A 397 15.13 -12.14 12.60
CA GLU A 397 15.82 -13.42 12.62
C GLU A 397 15.21 -14.40 11.60
N LEU A 398 13.88 -14.53 11.60
CA LEU A 398 13.17 -15.40 10.69
C LEU A 398 13.41 -15.05 9.22
N ILE A 399 13.34 -13.78 8.84
CA ILE A 399 13.57 -13.36 7.45
C ILE A 399 15.03 -13.54 7.05
N SER A 400 15.97 -13.42 8.00
CA SER A 400 17.39 -13.68 7.74
C SER A 400 17.66 -15.15 7.46
N VAL A 401 16.94 -16.06 8.13
CA VAL A 401 17.03 -17.51 7.90
C VAL A 401 16.35 -17.91 6.60
N LEU A 402 15.13 -17.43 6.34
CA LEU A 402 14.38 -17.76 5.13
C LEU A 402 14.99 -17.14 3.86
N GLY A 403 15.54 -15.94 3.98
CA GLY A 403 16.12 -15.18 2.88
C GLY A 403 17.63 -15.34 2.73
N VAL A 404 18.22 -16.38 3.33
CA VAL A 404 19.65 -16.64 3.23
C VAL A 404 20.05 -16.75 1.76
N THR A 405 21.14 -16.10 1.38
CA THR A 405 21.64 -16.17 0.01
C THR A 405 23.10 -15.77 -0.08
N GLY A 406 23.83 -16.41 -1.00
CA GLY A 406 25.18 -15.99 -1.40
C GLY A 406 25.23 -14.93 -2.50
N HIS A 407 24.08 -14.48 -3.01
CA HIS A 407 24.00 -13.61 -4.19
C HIS A 407 23.66 -12.16 -3.82
N SER A 408 24.48 -11.22 -4.30
CA SER A 408 24.23 -9.79 -4.14
C SER A 408 22.90 -9.38 -4.77
N GLY A 409 22.13 -8.53 -4.08
CA GLY A 409 20.81 -8.05 -4.52
C GLY A 409 19.64 -9.00 -4.25
N ARG A 410 19.91 -10.16 -3.63
CA ARG A 410 18.90 -11.14 -3.19
C ARG A 410 18.73 -11.14 -1.67
N GLU A 411 19.47 -10.31 -0.94
CA GLU A 411 19.49 -10.29 0.51
C GLU A 411 18.12 -9.90 1.11
N PRO A 412 17.80 -10.41 2.32
CA PRO A 412 16.60 -10.00 3.03
C PRO A 412 16.68 -8.52 3.38
N ARG A 413 15.56 -7.81 3.17
CA ARG A 413 15.42 -6.40 3.50
C ARG A 413 14.08 -6.17 4.18
N MET A 414 14.09 -5.37 5.22
CA MET A 414 12.90 -4.88 5.89
C MET A 414 13.01 -3.37 6.09
N THR A 415 11.90 -2.66 5.92
CA THR A 415 11.81 -1.24 6.26
C THR A 415 10.58 -0.99 7.11
N ILE A 416 10.79 -0.26 8.20
CA ILE A 416 9.76 0.19 9.12
C ILE A 416 9.63 1.70 8.95
N VAL A 417 8.44 2.15 8.60
CA VAL A 417 8.08 3.57 8.61
C VAL A 417 7.02 3.78 9.67
N SER A 418 7.33 4.60 10.68
CA SER A 418 6.42 4.88 11.79
C SER A 418 6.45 6.35 12.17
N GLY A 419 5.37 7.09 11.96
CA GLY A 419 5.41 8.54 12.16
C GLY A 419 6.41 9.19 11.20
N ARG A 420 7.40 9.90 11.73
CA ARG A 420 8.51 10.47 10.94
C ARG A 420 9.72 9.54 10.86
N SER A 421 9.66 8.38 11.49
CA SER A 421 10.82 7.52 11.67
C SER A 421 10.90 6.50 10.54
N CYS A 422 12.08 6.35 9.95
CA CYS A 422 12.39 5.28 9.01
C CYS A 422 13.57 4.45 9.52
N ILE A 423 13.36 3.14 9.65
CA ILE A 423 14.40 2.17 10.01
C ILE A 423 14.47 1.11 8.92
N ARG A 424 15.64 0.98 8.31
CA ARG A 424 15.96 0.01 7.25
C ARG A 424 16.81 -1.09 7.85
N ALA A 425 16.26 -2.27 8.01
CA ALA A 425 17.01 -3.47 8.37
C ALA A 425 17.40 -4.24 7.13
N ARG A 426 18.69 -4.18 6.81
CA ARG A 426 19.35 -4.84 5.68
C ARG A 426 20.82 -4.97 6.02
N SER A 427 21.59 -5.75 5.25
CA SER A 427 23.05 -5.85 5.45
C SER A 427 23.71 -4.46 5.58
N PRO A 428 24.58 -4.23 6.58
CA PRO A 428 25.09 -5.19 7.56
C PRO A 428 24.22 -5.33 8.84
N TYR A 429 23.17 -4.53 9.01
CA TYR A 429 22.34 -4.43 10.22
C TYR A 429 20.98 -5.15 10.08
N LEU A 430 21.02 -6.46 9.87
CA LEU A 430 19.80 -7.27 9.74
C LEU A 430 19.48 -8.09 10.99
N VAL A 431 20.49 -8.60 11.70
CA VAL A 431 20.31 -9.58 12.79
C VAL A 431 20.75 -8.97 14.11
N GLY A 432 19.82 -8.90 15.07
CA GLY A 432 20.13 -8.48 16.43
C GLY A 432 21.04 -9.48 17.15
N GLN A 433 21.94 -8.97 17.98
CA GLN A 433 22.94 -9.78 18.69
C GLN A 433 22.56 -9.92 20.17
N ARG A 434 22.99 -11.03 20.77
CA ARG A 434 22.95 -11.23 22.23
C ARG A 434 24.37 -11.26 22.77
N LYS A 435 24.61 -10.68 23.94
CA LYS A 435 25.90 -10.80 24.62
C LYS A 435 26.05 -12.17 25.29
N GLN A 436 24.95 -12.71 25.83
CA GLN A 436 24.83 -14.07 26.38
C GLN A 436 23.52 -14.71 25.92
N GLN A 437 23.38 -16.03 26.04
CA GLN A 437 22.21 -16.76 25.53
C GLN A 437 20.87 -16.23 26.09
N ASP A 438 20.86 -15.82 27.36
CA ASP A 438 19.68 -15.30 28.06
C ASP A 438 19.51 -13.78 27.94
N ASP A 439 20.46 -13.07 27.32
CA ASP A 439 20.37 -11.62 27.17
C ASP A 439 19.35 -11.23 26.08
N PRO A 440 18.67 -10.09 26.24
CA PRO A 440 17.80 -9.54 25.20
C PRO A 440 18.60 -9.28 23.92
N ARG A 441 18.02 -9.59 22.75
CA ARG A 441 18.63 -9.20 21.47
C ARG A 441 18.60 -7.70 21.33
N VAL A 442 19.72 -7.16 20.88
CA VAL A 442 19.88 -5.74 20.58
C VAL A 442 20.42 -5.51 19.18
N GLN A 443 19.88 -4.48 18.52
CA GLN A 443 20.35 -3.96 17.24
C GLN A 443 20.30 -2.43 17.26
N TRP A 444 21.46 -1.78 17.37
CA TRP A 444 21.60 -0.32 17.42
C TRP A 444 21.95 0.33 16.08
N PHE A 445 22.05 -0.46 15.00
CA PHE A 445 22.35 0.00 13.64
C PHE A 445 23.63 0.85 13.54
N ASN A 446 24.68 0.47 14.27
CA ASN A 446 26.02 1.02 14.17
C ASN A 446 27.05 -0.11 14.17
N GLU A 447 28.29 0.21 13.79
CA GLU A 447 29.36 -0.78 13.60
C GLU A 447 29.60 -1.64 14.84
N ASP A 448 29.64 -1.02 16.03
CA ASP A 448 29.91 -1.70 17.29
C ASP A 448 28.67 -2.35 17.93
N ASN A 449 27.49 -2.22 17.30
CA ASN A 449 26.19 -2.57 17.85
C ASN A 449 26.02 -2.12 19.32
N SER A 450 26.34 -0.84 19.57
CA SER A 450 26.46 -0.26 20.90
C SER A 450 25.43 0.84 21.14
N PRO A 451 24.77 0.89 22.31
CA PRO A 451 23.86 1.98 22.65
C PRO A 451 24.60 3.29 22.98
N HIS A 452 25.93 3.31 22.96
CA HIS A 452 26.76 4.49 23.22
C HIS A 452 27.14 5.25 21.95
N GLU A 453 26.93 4.64 20.79
CA GLU A 453 27.21 5.23 19.49
C GLU A 453 25.90 5.61 18.79
N PRO A 454 25.90 6.70 18.01
CA PRO A 454 24.74 7.05 17.19
C PRO A 454 24.49 5.95 16.14
N PRO A 455 23.22 5.70 15.78
CA PRO A 455 22.92 4.79 14.68
C PRO A 455 23.35 5.41 13.34
N ASP A 456 23.66 4.57 12.36
CA ASP A 456 23.96 4.98 11.00
C ASP A 456 22.74 5.63 10.35
N SER A 457 22.89 6.89 9.97
CA SER A 457 21.88 7.71 9.31
C SER A 457 21.39 7.16 7.96
N ASN A 458 22.12 6.25 7.31
CA ASN A 458 21.65 5.58 6.10
C ASN A 458 20.57 4.52 6.38
N PHE A 459 20.53 4.02 7.61
CA PHE A 459 19.64 2.96 8.05
C PHE A 459 18.57 3.46 9.01
N VAL A 460 18.88 4.45 9.86
CA VAL A 460 17.96 5.05 10.81
C VAL A 460 17.90 6.56 10.59
N PHE A 461 16.79 7.07 10.09
CA PHE A 461 16.67 8.50 9.75
C PHE A 461 15.25 9.03 9.86
N ASP A 462 15.16 10.36 9.86
CA ASP A 462 13.90 11.08 9.81
C ASP A 462 13.43 11.26 8.36
N LEU A 463 12.18 10.90 8.11
CA LEU A 463 11.44 11.27 6.92
C LEU A 463 11.09 12.77 6.98
N ASN A 464 11.01 13.45 5.83
CA ASN A 464 10.55 14.84 5.82
C ASN A 464 9.06 14.92 6.16
N SER A 465 8.35 13.83 5.89
CA SER A 465 6.90 13.71 5.97
C SER A 465 6.47 12.65 6.97
N ARG A 466 5.45 12.97 7.78
CA ARG A 466 4.91 12.05 8.79
C ARG A 466 3.95 11.06 8.14
N PHE A 467 4.19 9.77 8.34
CA PHE A 467 3.24 8.69 8.08
C PHE A 467 2.30 8.48 9.29
N PRO A 468 0.97 8.45 9.11
CA PRO A 468 0.02 8.35 10.21
C PRO A 468 -0.26 6.90 10.65
N GLY A 469 0.73 6.31 11.31
CA GLY A 469 0.69 4.95 11.83
C GLY A 469 2.04 4.29 11.70
N THR A 470 2.04 2.97 11.45
CA THR A 470 3.24 2.18 11.18
C THR A 470 3.01 1.27 9.97
N ILE A 471 3.95 1.28 9.03
CA ILE A 471 4.01 0.36 7.90
C ILE A 471 5.34 -0.39 7.95
N ILE A 472 5.27 -1.71 7.76
CA ILE A 472 6.44 -2.60 7.69
C ILE A 472 6.39 -3.30 6.33
N GLY A 473 7.41 -3.09 5.52
CA GLY A 473 7.64 -3.81 4.26
C GLY A 473 8.80 -4.77 4.43
N VAL A 474 8.65 -6.01 3.97
CA VAL A 474 9.67 -7.05 4.01
C VAL A 474 9.82 -7.65 2.61
N THR A 475 11.05 -7.92 2.20
CA THR A 475 11.35 -8.70 1.00
C THR A 475 12.52 -9.65 1.24
N PHE A 476 12.44 -10.83 0.64
CA PHE A 476 13.51 -11.82 0.63
C PHE A 476 13.35 -12.74 -0.58
N VAL A 477 14.37 -13.56 -0.85
CA VAL A 477 14.36 -14.56 -1.91
C VAL A 477 14.31 -15.96 -1.30
N LEU A 478 13.43 -16.82 -1.81
CA LEU A 478 13.49 -18.25 -1.55
C LEU A 478 14.35 -18.93 -2.61
N SER A 479 15.40 -19.61 -2.18
CA SER A 479 16.35 -20.32 -3.02
C SER A 479 16.58 -21.71 -2.44
N LYS A 480 16.25 -22.75 -3.22
CA LYS A 480 16.44 -24.15 -2.82
C LYS A 480 17.88 -24.42 -2.38
N ASN A 481 18.84 -23.97 -3.21
CA ASN A 481 20.25 -24.22 -2.98
C ASN A 481 20.74 -23.54 -1.71
N ASP A 482 20.33 -22.29 -1.48
CA ASP A 482 20.74 -21.53 -0.30
C ASP A 482 20.12 -22.12 0.98
N LEU A 483 18.83 -22.50 0.95
CA LEU A 483 18.14 -23.14 2.08
C LEU A 483 18.75 -24.50 2.41
N MET A 484 19.00 -25.34 1.40
CA MET A 484 19.62 -26.66 1.59
C MET A 484 21.07 -26.54 2.10
N ALA A 485 21.81 -25.51 1.69
CA ALA A 485 23.15 -25.26 2.22
C ALA A 485 23.13 -25.00 3.73
N VAL A 486 22.14 -24.24 4.22
CA VAL A 486 21.95 -23.99 5.66
C VAL A 486 21.56 -25.26 6.42
N LEU A 487 20.61 -26.03 5.89
CA LEU A 487 20.18 -27.29 6.52
C LEU A 487 21.35 -28.28 6.65
N ASN A 488 22.09 -28.50 5.56
CA ASN A 488 23.24 -29.40 5.55
C ASN A 488 24.41 -28.93 6.43
N ALA A 489 24.57 -27.62 6.64
CA ALA A 489 25.59 -27.08 7.55
C ALA A 489 25.23 -27.31 9.02
N THR A 490 23.93 -27.27 9.34
CA THR A 490 23.41 -27.50 10.69
C THR A 490 23.53 -28.97 11.08
N ASP A 491 23.20 -29.89 10.15
CA ASP A 491 23.31 -31.35 10.35
C ASP A 491 24.75 -31.86 10.54
N ARG A 492 25.77 -31.04 10.24
CA ARG A 492 27.19 -31.38 10.47
C ARG A 492 27.74 -30.84 11.79
N ALA A 493 26.98 -29.97 12.46
CA ALA A 493 27.37 -29.35 13.72
C ALA A 493 26.82 -30.10 14.94
N ASP A 494 25.80 -30.94 14.74
CA ASP A 494 25.28 -31.94 15.68
C ASP A 494 25.95 -33.30 15.45
#